data_AF-A0A0K9PNS9-F1
#
_entry.id   AF-A0A0K9PNS9-F1
#
_cell.length_a   1.000
_cell.length_b   1.000
_cell.length_c   1.000
_cell.angle_alpha   90.00
_cell.angle_beta   90.00
_cell.angle_gamma   90.00
#
_symmetry.space_group_name_H-M   'P 1'
#
loop_
_entity.id
_entity.type
_entity.pdbx_description
1 polymer ?
#
loop_
_entity_poly.entity_id
_entity_poly.type
_entity_poly.pdbx_seq_one_letter_code
_entity_poly.pdbx_strand_id
1 'polypeptide(L)'
;MSLISKCLSRFVACRLALPLILYSSPSLSLKNPNYTTLARAQTHWHLRPPEFPNLTCFSLIFSPLLPTYIDIYIVDSSSPFFLPIFPQISTSDHSGAMSTLASAWTMKPMSPFSKHKNHVGSTLSSTAGNLIRMRSELRRFPLFLTGHQNNLPSNSNFAVSLKAVVPNRAGGITMTSVSSKPRMKKVSGPPHEAHDQVTHSMPPQKLEIFKSLEDWATDNLLVHLKPVEKCWQPQDFLPDSSSESFFDEIKDLKERSKEIPDDYLVCLIGDMVTEEALPTYQTMLNTLDGVRDETGASPTSWAVWTRAWTAEENRHGDLLNKYLYLTGRVDMRQVEKTIQYLIGSGMDPRTENNPYLGFIYTSFQERATFISHGNTARLAKELGDIKLAQVCGSIAADEKRHETAYTKIVDKLFEIDPDDTVLAFADMMKKKISMPAHLMYDGHNNNLFEHFSSVAQRLGVYTAKDYADILEFLVERWDVAKLTGLSGAGNKAQDFICTLAPRIRRLEERAQARAKQAPRVPFSWIHNREVQL
;
A
#
# COMPACT_ATOMS: atom_id res chain seq x y z
N MET A 1 49.48 -21.92 -49.76
CA MET A 1 48.21 -22.13 -50.49
C MET A 1 47.14 -21.33 -49.73
N SER A 2 46.77 -20.13 -50.14
CA SER A 2 45.95 -19.75 -51.31
C SER A 2 44.45 -19.99 -51.09
N LEU A 3 43.66 -18.92 -51.22
CA LEU A 3 42.20 -18.83 -50.98
C LEU A 3 41.75 -18.98 -49.51
N ILE A 4 41.97 -17.92 -48.71
CA ILE A 4 40.91 -17.03 -48.20
C ILE A 4 41.56 -15.64 -48.06
N SER A 5 41.54 -14.89 -49.16
CA SER A 5 41.97 -13.49 -49.22
C SER A 5 41.14 -12.79 -50.28
N LYS A 6 39.97 -12.28 -49.85
CA LYS A 6 39.04 -11.35 -50.52
C LYS A 6 37.70 -11.29 -49.76
N CYS A 7 37.71 -10.75 -48.54
CA CYS A 7 36.51 -10.17 -47.87
C CYS A 7 36.83 -9.38 -46.59
N LEU A 8 38.06 -8.84 -46.47
CA LEU A 8 38.52 -8.03 -45.33
C LEU A 8 39.09 -6.70 -45.86
N SER A 9 38.22 -5.91 -46.49
CA SER A 9 38.57 -4.62 -47.11
C SER A 9 37.35 -3.71 -47.31
N ARG A 10 36.64 -3.43 -46.21
CA ARG A 10 35.78 -2.25 -45.94
C ARG A 10 35.61 -2.18 -44.41
N PHE A 11 35.55 -0.97 -43.84
CA PHE A 11 35.68 -0.67 -42.39
C PHE A 11 37.08 -0.75 -41.75
N VAL A 12 38.09 -0.19 -42.45
CA VAL A 12 39.19 0.51 -41.78
C VAL A 12 39.23 1.94 -42.30
N ALA A 13 38.67 2.89 -41.54
CA ALA A 13 38.85 4.32 -41.71
C ALA A 13 38.49 5.07 -40.41
N CYS A 14 39.37 5.99 -40.00
CA CYS A 14 39.15 7.04 -38.99
C CYS A 14 38.80 6.62 -37.54
N ARG A 15 39.84 6.35 -36.74
CA ARG A 15 39.97 6.98 -35.41
C ARG A 15 40.47 8.43 -35.58
N LEU A 16 40.33 9.23 -34.51
CA LEU A 16 40.91 10.57 -34.27
C LEU A 16 40.16 11.78 -34.86
N ALA A 17 39.37 12.46 -34.01
CA ALA A 17 39.56 13.88 -33.68
C ALA A 17 38.64 14.30 -32.51
N LEU A 18 39.23 14.81 -31.42
CA LEU A 18 38.58 15.75 -30.50
C LEU A 18 38.97 17.17 -30.94
N PRO A 19 38.20 18.21 -30.61
CA PRO A 19 38.66 19.07 -29.51
C PRO A 19 37.56 19.68 -28.62
N LEU A 20 37.96 20.12 -27.42
CA LEU A 20 37.19 21.05 -26.57
C LEU A 20 37.17 22.45 -27.19
N ILE A 21 36.07 23.20 -26.99
CA ILE A 21 36.09 24.67 -26.85
C ILE A 21 35.21 25.09 -25.66
N LEU A 22 35.65 26.13 -24.96
CA LEU A 22 35.14 26.70 -23.71
C LEU A 22 34.35 28.01 -23.94
N TYR A 23 33.38 28.32 -23.07
CA TYR A 23 32.73 29.64 -22.87
C TYR A 23 31.95 30.18 -24.11
N SER A 24 31.00 31.13 -24.05
CA SER A 24 30.49 32.03 -23.00
C SER A 24 29.08 32.53 -23.38
N SER A 25 28.24 32.91 -22.40
CA SER A 25 27.07 33.79 -22.65
C SER A 25 27.51 35.21 -23.01
N PRO A 26 26.67 36.02 -23.69
CA PRO A 26 25.86 36.96 -22.91
C PRO A 26 24.43 37.23 -23.42
N SER A 27 23.65 37.82 -22.51
CA SER A 27 22.35 38.46 -22.65
C SER A 27 22.02 39.17 -23.97
N LEU A 28 20.75 39.07 -24.39
CA LEU A 28 20.08 40.13 -25.15
C LEU A 28 18.63 40.29 -24.66
N SER A 29 18.34 41.44 -24.03
CA SER A 29 16.97 41.82 -23.65
C SER A 29 16.32 42.62 -24.76
N LEU A 30 15.05 42.34 -25.09
CA LEU A 30 14.19 43.28 -25.80
C LEU A 30 12.84 43.41 -25.11
N LYS A 31 12.38 44.66 -24.99
CA LYS A 31 11.17 45.06 -24.26
C LYS A 31 9.99 45.22 -25.22
N ASN A 32 8.91 44.49 -24.95
CA ASN A 32 7.52 45.02 -24.88
C ASN A 32 6.89 45.56 -26.23
N PRO A 33 5.60 46.01 -26.28
CA PRO A 33 4.47 45.11 -26.60
C PRO A 33 3.52 45.60 -27.73
N ASN A 34 2.38 44.90 -27.88
CA ASN A 34 1.17 45.18 -28.70
C ASN A 34 1.29 44.79 -30.19
N TYR A 35 0.40 44.01 -30.81
CA TYR A 35 -1.07 44.19 -30.87
C TYR A 35 -1.84 42.90 -31.29
N THR A 36 -3.05 42.76 -30.72
CA THR A 36 -4.29 42.12 -31.24
C THR A 36 -4.28 41.02 -32.33
N THR A 37 -4.91 39.89 -31.95
CA THR A 37 -6.01 39.21 -32.68
C THR A 37 -5.76 38.70 -34.11
N LEU A 38 -5.58 37.38 -34.23
CA LEU A 38 -5.87 36.64 -35.47
C LEU A 38 -6.57 35.31 -35.18
N ALA A 39 -7.42 34.88 -36.12
CA ALA A 39 -8.46 33.88 -35.90
C ALA A 39 -7.95 32.43 -35.85
N ARG A 40 -8.74 31.55 -35.21
CA ARG A 40 -8.62 30.09 -35.34
C ARG A 40 -8.79 29.68 -36.80
N ALA A 41 -7.70 29.26 -37.44
CA ALA A 41 -7.74 28.47 -38.66
C ALA A 41 -7.59 26.98 -38.30
N GLN A 42 -8.62 26.18 -38.53
CA GLN A 42 -8.51 24.72 -38.51
C GLN A 42 -7.78 24.26 -39.78
N THR A 43 -6.60 23.65 -39.63
CA THR A 43 -5.91 22.97 -40.74
C THR A 43 -6.00 21.45 -40.56
N HIS A 44 -6.86 20.82 -41.35
CA HIS A 44 -6.89 19.37 -41.48
C HIS A 44 -5.63 18.88 -42.18
N TRP A 45 -4.85 18.02 -41.52
CA TRP A 45 -3.77 17.26 -42.15
C TRP A 45 -4.20 15.83 -42.39
N HIS A 46 -4.54 15.51 -43.64
CA HIS A 46 -4.67 14.13 -44.11
C HIS A 46 -3.30 13.61 -44.55
N LEU A 47 -2.75 12.66 -43.81
CA LEU A 47 -1.64 11.82 -44.29
C LEU A 47 -2.15 10.38 -44.44
N ARG A 48 -2.08 9.86 -45.67
CA ARG A 48 -2.36 8.45 -45.97
C ARG A 48 -1.11 7.61 -45.65
N PRO A 49 -1.26 6.39 -45.08
CA PRO A 49 -0.16 5.44 -45.04
C PRO A 49 0.06 4.82 -46.44
N PRO A 50 1.30 4.41 -46.79
CA PRO A 50 1.56 3.59 -47.97
C PRO A 50 1.21 2.12 -47.70
N GLU A 51 0.55 1.48 -48.67
CA GLU A 51 0.25 0.05 -48.65
C GLU A 51 1.44 -0.78 -49.16
N PHE A 52 1.71 -1.93 -48.53
CA PHE A 52 2.51 -3.01 -49.12
C PHE A 52 1.75 -4.34 -48.95
N PRO A 53 1.58 -5.15 -50.00
CA PRO A 53 0.71 -6.31 -49.96
C PRO A 53 1.41 -7.63 -49.55
N ASN A 54 0.64 -8.48 -48.89
CA ASN A 54 0.66 -9.95 -48.92
C ASN A 54 2.02 -10.69 -48.93
N LEU A 55 2.34 -11.34 -47.81
CA LEU A 55 2.93 -12.69 -47.83
C LEU A 55 2.36 -13.55 -46.69
N THR A 56 2.10 -14.81 -47.00
CA THR A 56 1.32 -15.76 -46.17
C THR A 56 2.16 -16.50 -45.12
N CYS A 57 1.45 -17.04 -44.13
CA CYS A 57 2.02 -17.76 -42.98
C CYS A 57 2.98 -18.90 -43.35
N PHE A 58 4.06 -19.03 -42.58
CA PHE A 58 4.64 -20.33 -42.24
C PHE A 58 4.68 -20.48 -40.72
N SER A 59 3.94 -21.45 -40.21
CA SER A 59 4.00 -21.90 -38.82
C SER A 59 5.20 -22.83 -38.62
N LEU A 60 6.10 -22.49 -37.70
CA LEU A 60 7.09 -23.43 -37.18
C LEU A 60 6.80 -23.72 -35.71
N ILE A 61 6.46 -24.97 -35.45
CA ILE A 61 6.26 -25.55 -34.12
C ILE A 61 7.64 -25.87 -33.55
N PHE A 62 7.97 -25.38 -32.35
CA PHE A 62 9.13 -25.86 -31.60
C PHE A 62 8.87 -25.95 -30.10
N SER A 63 9.10 -27.14 -29.56
CA SER A 63 9.20 -27.47 -28.13
C SER A 63 9.69 -28.93 -28.03
N PRO A 64 10.28 -29.39 -26.91
CA PRO A 64 11.40 -28.74 -26.19
C PRO A 64 12.51 -29.75 -25.78
N LEU A 65 13.79 -29.36 -25.78
CA LEU A 65 14.85 -30.09 -25.06
C LEU A 65 15.98 -29.16 -24.58
N LEU A 66 16.02 -28.96 -23.25
CA LEU A 66 17.12 -28.67 -22.29
C LEU A 66 18.35 -27.78 -22.64
N PRO A 67 18.98 -27.11 -21.63
CA PRO A 67 19.79 -25.92 -21.85
C PRO A 67 21.30 -26.16 -21.97
N THR A 68 21.97 -25.29 -22.73
CA THR A 68 23.43 -25.07 -22.68
C THR A 68 23.73 -23.74 -22.00
N TYR A 69 24.52 -23.78 -20.93
CA TYR A 69 25.08 -22.57 -20.28
C TYR A 69 26.00 -21.81 -21.25
N ILE A 70 26.07 -20.50 -21.09
CA ILE A 70 27.08 -19.63 -21.73
C ILE A 70 27.73 -18.80 -20.63
N ASP A 71 28.98 -19.11 -20.29
CA ASP A 71 29.79 -18.29 -19.41
C ASP A 71 30.37 -17.10 -20.19
N ILE A 72 30.16 -15.88 -19.68
CA ILE A 72 30.78 -14.66 -20.22
C ILE A 72 31.84 -14.18 -19.22
N TYR A 73 33.10 -14.46 -19.54
CA TYR A 73 34.25 -13.95 -18.79
C TYR A 73 34.57 -12.52 -19.23
N ILE A 74 34.35 -11.54 -18.36
CA ILE A 74 34.88 -10.19 -18.53
C ILE A 74 36.27 -10.17 -17.88
N VAL A 75 37.31 -10.01 -18.71
CA VAL A 75 38.69 -9.84 -18.25
C VAL A 75 38.97 -8.35 -18.10
N ASP A 76 39.11 -7.87 -16.85
CA ASP A 76 39.73 -6.56 -16.60
C ASP A 76 41.26 -6.71 -16.65
N SER A 77 41.91 -5.83 -17.41
CA SER A 77 43.35 -5.78 -17.60
C SER A 77 43.90 -4.42 -17.16
N SER A 78 43.93 -4.14 -15.86
CA SER A 78 44.50 -2.88 -15.34
C SER A 78 45.10 -2.96 -13.91
N SER A 79 46.31 -3.50 -13.76
CA SER A 79 47.25 -3.16 -12.67
C SER A 79 48.67 -3.71 -12.93
N PRO A 80 49.75 -2.95 -12.64
CA PRO A 80 51.13 -3.43 -12.79
C PRO A 80 51.66 -4.18 -11.55
N PHE A 81 52.63 -5.06 -11.79
CA PHE A 81 53.37 -5.87 -10.81
C PHE A 81 53.93 -5.10 -9.61
N PHE A 82 53.90 -5.70 -8.41
CA PHE A 82 55.12 -6.14 -7.68
C PHE A 82 54.80 -6.97 -6.40
N LEU A 83 55.44 -8.12 -6.30
CA LEU A 83 55.68 -8.99 -5.12
C LEU A 83 57.09 -9.60 -5.34
N PRO A 84 57.81 -10.19 -4.35
CA PRO A 84 57.36 -10.78 -3.06
C PRO A 84 58.11 -10.14 -1.84
N ILE A 85 58.06 -10.57 -0.57
CA ILE A 85 58.37 -11.88 0.06
C ILE A 85 57.86 -11.87 1.53
N PHE A 86 57.35 -13.02 2.02
CA PHE A 86 57.13 -13.31 3.45
C PHE A 86 58.43 -13.81 4.12
N PRO A 87 58.65 -13.56 5.43
CA PRO A 87 58.36 -14.66 6.37
C PRO A 87 57.67 -14.23 7.68
N GLN A 88 57.33 -15.25 8.45
CA GLN A 88 56.41 -15.27 9.59
C GLN A 88 57.14 -15.17 10.95
N ILE A 89 56.33 -14.98 12.01
CA ILE A 89 56.53 -15.49 13.40
C ILE A 89 57.39 -14.69 14.41
N SER A 90 56.73 -14.33 15.53
CA SER A 90 57.19 -14.37 16.94
C SER A 90 57.44 -13.08 17.75
N THR A 91 56.74 -13.03 18.90
CA THR A 91 57.14 -12.52 20.24
C THR A 91 57.35 -11.02 20.49
N SER A 92 56.58 -10.51 21.48
CA SER A 92 56.93 -9.62 22.63
C SER A 92 58.11 -8.65 22.49
N ASP A 93 58.03 -7.40 22.97
CA ASP A 93 57.63 -7.08 24.36
C ASP A 93 57.25 -5.59 24.61
N HIS A 94 57.00 -5.26 25.87
CA HIS A 94 56.36 -4.03 26.38
C HIS A 94 57.13 -2.68 26.30
N SER A 95 56.33 -1.61 26.48
CA SER A 95 56.64 -0.26 27.02
C SER A 95 57.21 0.80 26.05
N GLY A 96 56.85 2.09 26.16
CA GLY A 96 55.82 2.73 27.01
C GLY A 96 55.93 4.27 27.02
N ALA A 97 54.89 4.95 27.56
CA ALA A 97 54.76 6.42 27.76
C ALA A 97 54.54 7.27 26.48
N MET A 98 53.73 8.35 26.49
CA MET A 98 52.88 8.92 27.56
C MET A 98 51.75 9.83 27.01
N SER A 99 50.57 9.78 27.65
CA SER A 99 49.58 10.87 27.92
C SER A 99 49.06 11.81 26.77
N THR A 100 47.81 12.29 26.76
CA THR A 100 46.91 12.67 27.89
C THR A 100 45.43 12.75 27.45
N LEU A 101 44.49 12.33 28.32
CA LEU A 101 43.13 12.87 28.63
C LEU A 101 42.16 13.29 27.48
N ALA A 102 40.85 12.99 27.49
CA ALA A 102 39.93 12.28 28.39
C ALA A 102 38.66 11.87 27.55
N SER A 103 37.51 11.33 28.00
CA SER A 103 36.78 11.26 29.29
C SER A 103 35.91 9.98 29.37
N ALA A 104 35.07 9.83 30.42
CA ALA A 104 34.10 8.74 30.61
C ALA A 104 32.67 9.13 30.14
N TRP A 105 31.63 8.26 30.15
CA TRP A 105 30.98 7.65 31.32
C TRP A 105 30.45 6.21 31.06
N THR A 106 30.60 5.32 32.05
CA THR A 106 29.84 4.05 32.18
C THR A 106 29.48 3.76 33.64
N MET A 107 28.43 2.96 33.84
CA MET A 107 27.71 2.77 35.11
C MET A 107 28.42 1.84 36.12
N LYS A 108 28.02 1.94 37.41
CA LYS A 108 28.22 0.90 38.43
C LYS A 108 26.89 0.55 39.13
N PRO A 109 26.70 -0.70 39.60
CA PRO A 109 25.48 -1.15 40.27
C PRO A 109 25.56 -1.04 41.81
N MET A 110 24.42 -1.22 42.50
CA MET A 110 24.31 -1.39 43.95
C MET A 110 23.37 -2.55 44.32
N SER A 111 23.54 -3.10 45.53
CA SER A 111 22.89 -4.33 46.05
C SER A 111 22.13 -4.08 47.38
N PRO A 112 21.33 -5.03 47.91
CA PRO A 112 20.16 -4.73 48.78
C PRO A 112 20.29 -5.12 50.28
N PHE A 113 19.16 -4.96 51.03
CA PHE A 113 18.77 -5.29 52.44
C PHE A 113 18.36 -4.02 53.24
N SER A 114 17.42 -4.01 54.23
CA SER A 114 16.83 -5.06 55.09
C SER A 114 15.35 -4.79 55.53
N LYS A 115 14.78 -5.63 56.43
CA LYS A 115 13.36 -5.75 56.86
C LYS A 115 13.06 -5.23 58.29
N HIS A 116 11.77 -4.97 58.62
CA HIS A 116 11.04 -5.32 59.89
C HIS A 116 9.51 -5.04 59.65
N LYS A 117 8.51 -5.94 59.86
CA LYS A 117 7.86 -6.51 61.08
C LYS A 117 7.30 -5.45 62.07
N ASN A 118 6.11 -5.55 62.72
CA ASN A 118 4.93 -6.46 62.68
C ASN A 118 3.80 -5.92 63.61
N HIS A 119 2.50 -6.15 63.31
CA HIS A 119 1.35 -6.45 64.23
C HIS A 119 0.02 -6.40 63.42
N VAL A 120 -0.84 -7.43 63.30
CA VAL A 120 -1.63 -8.29 64.23
C VAL A 120 -3.05 -7.74 64.55
N GLY A 121 -4.09 -8.52 64.24
CA GLY A 121 -5.52 -8.28 64.53
C GLY A 121 -6.44 -8.50 63.30
N SER A 122 -6.85 -9.73 62.96
CA SER A 122 -8.00 -10.50 63.51
C SER A 122 -9.38 -10.21 62.87
N THR A 123 -9.83 -11.14 62.02
CA THR A 123 -11.23 -11.62 61.83
C THR A 123 -12.43 -10.66 62.03
N LEU A 124 -13.28 -10.51 61.00
CA LEU A 124 -14.66 -11.03 60.99
C LEU A 124 -15.40 -10.76 59.66
N SER A 125 -16.47 -11.53 59.42
CA SER A 125 -17.41 -11.37 58.31
C SER A 125 -18.73 -10.81 58.85
N SER A 126 -19.26 -9.72 58.26
CA SER A 126 -20.73 -9.53 58.11
C SER A 126 -21.14 -8.33 57.23
N THR A 127 -22.14 -8.63 56.40
CA THR A 127 -23.19 -7.83 55.75
C THR A 127 -23.58 -6.44 56.31
N ALA A 128 -23.62 -5.44 55.42
CA ALA A 128 -24.65 -4.38 55.26
C ALA A 128 -24.27 -3.53 54.02
N GLY A 129 -25.15 -2.85 53.24
CA GLY A 129 -26.60 -2.64 53.29
C GLY A 129 -26.94 -1.29 52.61
N ASN A 130 -28.15 -1.16 52.00
CA ASN A 130 -28.67 0.00 51.23
C ASN A 130 -28.13 0.11 49.79
N LEU A 131 -28.91 0.07 48.68
CA LEU A 131 -30.35 0.18 48.38
C LEU A 131 -30.99 1.56 48.56
N ILE A 132 -31.44 2.17 47.44
CA ILE A 132 -32.49 3.21 47.22
C ILE A 132 -32.32 3.73 45.77
N ARG A 133 -33.33 4.09 44.94
CA ARG A 133 -34.78 3.80 44.87
C ARG A 133 -35.29 4.40 43.53
N MET A 134 -35.94 3.61 42.66
CA MET A 134 -36.63 4.16 41.48
C MET A 134 -38.13 4.41 41.75
N ARG A 135 -38.64 5.55 41.26
CA ARG A 135 -40.06 5.90 41.00
C ARG A 135 -40.04 6.89 39.84
N SER A 136 -40.53 6.57 38.65
CA SER A 136 -41.94 6.44 38.22
C SER A 136 -42.65 7.79 38.01
N GLU A 137 -43.03 8.10 36.76
CA GLU A 137 -44.43 8.44 36.46
C GLU A 137 -44.80 8.30 34.97
N LEU A 138 -46.09 8.08 34.71
CA LEU A 138 -46.76 7.96 33.42
C LEU A 138 -47.76 9.10 33.28
N ARG A 139 -47.88 9.76 32.11
CA ARG A 139 -49.20 10.15 31.54
C ARG A 139 -49.17 10.79 30.13
N ARG A 140 -49.97 10.15 29.25
CA ARG A 140 -50.93 10.69 28.25
C ARG A 140 -50.54 11.73 27.17
N PHE A 141 -50.95 11.38 25.94
CA PHE A 141 -51.21 12.24 24.76
C PHE A 141 -52.23 13.37 25.01
N PRO A 142 -52.23 14.39 24.13
CA PRO A 142 -53.33 14.49 23.14
C PRO A 142 -52.86 14.74 21.68
N LEU A 143 -53.79 14.51 20.72
CA LEU A 143 -53.67 14.94 19.31
C LEU A 143 -53.84 16.46 19.16
N PHE A 144 -53.22 17.07 18.15
CA PHE A 144 -53.91 17.89 17.14
C PHE A 144 -53.05 18.05 15.86
N LEU A 145 -53.67 18.57 14.79
CA LEU A 145 -53.24 18.50 13.38
C LEU A 145 -52.43 19.72 12.88
N THR A 146 -52.06 19.64 11.60
CA THR A 146 -51.35 20.62 10.75
C THR A 146 -49.81 20.64 10.93
N GLY A 147 -48.98 20.70 9.89
CA GLY A 147 -49.26 20.57 8.46
C GLY A 147 -48.39 21.47 7.60
N HIS A 148 -47.25 20.98 7.09
CA HIS A 148 -46.64 21.49 5.87
C HIS A 148 -45.68 20.47 5.22
N GLN A 149 -45.69 20.44 3.89
CA GLN A 149 -44.80 19.63 3.06
C GLN A 149 -43.41 20.29 2.98
N ASN A 150 -42.33 19.49 2.87
CA ASN A 150 -41.56 19.40 1.63
C ASN A 150 -40.34 18.45 1.71
N ASN A 151 -40.31 17.49 0.77
CA ASN A 151 -39.15 16.93 0.07
C ASN A 151 -37.85 16.66 0.86
N LEU A 152 -37.69 15.40 1.29
CA LEU A 152 -36.39 14.76 1.49
C LEU A 152 -36.16 13.75 0.33
N PRO A 153 -35.06 13.84 -0.44
CA PRO A 153 -34.71 12.79 -1.39
C PRO A 153 -34.14 11.58 -0.63
N SER A 154 -34.94 10.53 -0.52
CA SER A 154 -34.45 9.22 -0.11
C SER A 154 -33.63 8.59 -1.25
N ASN A 155 -32.34 8.31 -1.02
CA ASN A 155 -31.62 7.15 -1.55
C ASN A 155 -30.19 7.10 -0.99
N SER A 156 -29.91 6.16 -0.09
CA SER A 156 -28.55 5.81 0.32
C SER A 156 -28.34 4.30 0.12
N ASN A 157 -27.61 3.96 -0.93
CA ASN A 157 -27.26 2.57 -1.26
C ASN A 157 -26.22 2.02 -0.28
N PHE A 158 -26.70 1.45 0.83
CA PHE A 158 -25.96 0.44 1.59
C PHE A 158 -26.45 -0.93 1.14
N ALA A 159 -25.82 -1.50 0.11
CA ALA A 159 -26.15 -2.81 -0.44
C ALA A 159 -25.03 -3.82 -0.13
N VAL A 160 -25.15 -4.49 1.01
CA VAL A 160 -24.57 -5.84 1.18
C VAL A 160 -25.31 -6.77 0.19
N SER A 161 -24.56 -7.55 -0.57
CA SER A 161 -25.14 -8.39 -1.64
C SER A 161 -26.01 -9.52 -1.08
N LEU A 162 -27.33 -9.32 -1.08
CA LEU A 162 -28.34 -10.30 -0.68
C LEU A 162 -29.48 -10.35 -1.72
N LYS A 163 -29.30 -11.16 -2.77
CA LYS A 163 -30.39 -11.51 -3.69
C LYS A 163 -31.26 -12.60 -3.08
N ALA A 164 -32.43 -12.22 -2.56
CA ALA A 164 -33.45 -13.16 -2.13
C ALA A 164 -34.12 -13.83 -3.36
N VAL A 165 -34.24 -15.16 -3.32
CA VAL A 165 -34.99 -15.94 -4.31
C VAL A 165 -36.47 -15.87 -3.98
N VAL A 166 -37.31 -15.55 -4.97
CA VAL A 166 -38.78 -15.58 -4.88
C VAL A 166 -39.32 -16.62 -5.88
N PRO A 167 -40.23 -17.53 -5.48
CA PRO A 167 -40.70 -18.60 -6.35
C PRO A 167 -41.72 -18.11 -7.39
N ASN A 168 -41.61 -18.67 -8.59
CA ASN A 168 -42.44 -18.31 -9.74
C ASN A 168 -43.82 -19.00 -9.70
N ARG A 169 -44.88 -18.35 -10.21
CA ARG A 169 -46.19 -18.99 -10.48
C ARG A 169 -46.55 -18.90 -11.97
N ALA A 170 -47.21 -19.94 -12.45
CA ALA A 170 -47.38 -20.35 -13.85
C ALA A 170 -48.06 -19.36 -14.82
N GLY A 171 -47.78 -19.54 -16.12
CA GLY A 171 -48.69 -19.14 -17.21
C GLY A 171 -48.02 -18.98 -18.58
N GLY A 172 -48.44 -19.77 -19.57
CA GLY A 172 -48.20 -19.50 -21.01
C GLY A 172 -47.25 -20.47 -21.74
N ILE A 173 -47.80 -21.34 -22.58
CA ILE A 173 -47.05 -22.15 -23.55
C ILE A 173 -47.08 -21.44 -24.91
N THR A 174 -45.91 -21.17 -25.49
CA THR A 174 -45.78 -20.84 -26.91
C THR A 174 -44.52 -21.50 -27.47
N MET A 175 -44.70 -22.40 -28.45
CA MET A 175 -43.59 -23.06 -29.13
C MET A 175 -42.99 -22.14 -30.21
N THR A 176 -41.73 -21.75 -30.06
CA THR A 176 -40.92 -21.20 -31.16
C THR A 176 -39.56 -21.89 -31.20
N SER A 177 -39.18 -22.37 -32.37
CA SER A 177 -37.93 -23.11 -32.59
C SER A 177 -36.74 -22.17 -32.63
N VAL A 178 -35.89 -22.20 -31.60
CA VAL A 178 -34.66 -21.41 -31.54
C VAL A 178 -33.44 -22.30 -31.81
N SER A 179 -32.71 -21.98 -32.88
CA SER A 179 -31.44 -22.62 -33.25
C SER A 179 -30.42 -22.51 -32.12
N SER A 180 -29.96 -23.65 -31.60
CA SER A 180 -28.98 -23.74 -30.52
C SER A 180 -27.55 -23.49 -31.01
N LYS A 181 -27.19 -22.21 -31.22
CA LYS A 181 -25.76 -21.84 -31.22
C LYS A 181 -25.21 -21.97 -29.79
N PRO A 182 -24.06 -22.63 -29.58
CA PRO A 182 -23.47 -22.73 -28.26
C PRO A 182 -23.12 -21.32 -27.76
N ARG A 183 -23.74 -20.91 -26.65
CA ARG A 183 -23.46 -19.64 -25.99
C ARG A 183 -22.07 -19.73 -25.38
N MET A 184 -21.05 -19.23 -26.10
CA MET A 184 -19.71 -19.08 -25.55
C MET A 184 -19.83 -18.37 -24.19
N LYS A 185 -19.27 -18.97 -23.14
CA LYS A 185 -19.12 -18.26 -21.86
C LYS A 185 -18.31 -17.01 -22.17
N LYS A 186 -18.92 -15.84 -21.98
CA LYS A 186 -18.22 -14.56 -22.09
C LYS A 186 -17.12 -14.60 -21.02
N VAL A 187 -15.86 -14.73 -21.43
CA VAL A 187 -14.72 -14.69 -20.51
C VAL A 187 -14.82 -13.35 -19.79
N SER A 188 -14.95 -13.37 -18.47
CA SER A 188 -14.95 -12.14 -17.69
C SER A 188 -13.56 -11.52 -17.77
N GLY A 189 -13.51 -10.26 -18.20
CA GLY A 189 -12.29 -9.45 -18.07
C GLY A 189 -12.03 -9.11 -16.60
N PRO A 190 -10.89 -8.49 -16.30
CA PRO A 190 -10.65 -7.93 -14.97
C PRO A 190 -11.75 -6.91 -14.60
N PRO A 191 -12.00 -6.69 -13.30
CA PRO A 191 -12.84 -5.60 -12.82
C PRO A 191 -12.38 -4.23 -13.37
N HIS A 192 -13.34 -3.35 -13.60
CA HIS A 192 -13.08 -1.96 -14.00
C HIS A 192 -13.94 -1.02 -13.16
N GLU A 193 -13.42 0.17 -12.88
CA GLU A 193 -14.12 1.23 -12.19
C GLU A 193 -15.40 1.66 -12.94
N ALA A 194 -16.46 1.93 -12.19
CA ALA A 194 -17.78 2.29 -12.70
C ALA A 194 -18.20 3.71 -12.31
N HIS A 195 -17.23 4.59 -12.09
CA HIS A 195 -17.42 5.96 -11.62
C HIS A 195 -16.96 6.98 -12.66
N ASP A 196 -17.64 8.12 -12.73
CA ASP A 196 -17.21 9.26 -13.55
C ASP A 196 -15.88 9.80 -12.98
N GLN A 197 -14.83 9.83 -13.81
CA GLN A 197 -13.52 10.31 -13.39
C GLN A 197 -13.53 11.82 -13.17
N VAL A 198 -13.20 12.24 -11.95
CA VAL A 198 -12.96 13.63 -11.57
C VAL A 198 -11.46 13.80 -11.35
N THR A 199 -10.87 14.81 -11.99
CA THR A 199 -9.44 15.14 -11.90
C THR A 199 -9.27 16.62 -11.55
N HIS A 200 -8.15 16.94 -10.91
CA HIS A 200 -7.75 18.29 -10.51
C HIS A 200 -8.85 19.07 -9.75
N SER A 201 -9.41 18.45 -8.70
CA SER A 201 -10.47 19.11 -7.89
C SER A 201 -9.95 20.18 -6.93
N MET A 202 -8.63 20.23 -6.69
CA MET A 202 -8.00 21.29 -5.90
C MET A 202 -7.96 22.62 -6.67
N PRO A 203 -8.39 23.75 -6.08
CA PRO A 203 -8.21 25.07 -6.69
C PRO A 203 -6.72 25.36 -6.98
N PRO A 204 -6.34 25.77 -8.22
CA PRO A 204 -4.93 25.92 -8.60
C PRO A 204 -4.12 26.90 -7.74
N GLN A 205 -4.77 27.84 -7.04
CA GLN A 205 -4.13 28.77 -6.12
C GLN A 205 -3.50 28.05 -4.91
N LYS A 206 -4.02 26.88 -4.52
CA LYS A 206 -3.49 26.07 -3.42
C LYS A 206 -2.19 25.34 -3.75
N LEU A 207 -1.74 25.32 -5.01
CA LEU A 207 -0.40 24.83 -5.38
C LEU A 207 0.70 25.56 -4.60
N GLU A 208 0.55 26.87 -4.37
CA GLU A 208 1.52 27.67 -3.62
C GLU A 208 1.59 27.27 -2.13
N ILE A 209 0.59 26.57 -1.58
CA ILE A 209 0.64 26.05 -0.20
C ILE A 209 1.72 24.97 -0.11
N PHE A 210 1.65 23.93 -0.94
CA PHE A 210 2.61 22.82 -0.93
C PHE A 210 4.03 23.26 -1.27
N LYS A 211 4.16 24.20 -2.21
CA LYS A 211 5.42 24.85 -2.56
C LYS A 211 6.01 25.68 -1.40
N SER A 212 5.18 26.40 -0.64
CA SER A 212 5.63 27.12 0.57
C SER A 212 5.99 26.21 1.75
N LEU A 213 5.53 24.95 1.71
CA LEU A 213 5.79 23.92 2.71
C LEU A 213 6.99 23.02 2.37
N GLU A 214 7.76 23.26 1.30
CA GLU A 214 8.92 22.42 0.94
C GLU A 214 9.97 22.34 2.06
N ASP A 215 10.38 23.48 2.64
CA ASP A 215 11.31 23.50 3.79
C ASP A 215 10.70 22.82 5.02
N TRP A 216 9.40 23.06 5.28
CA TRP A 216 8.70 22.38 6.37
C TRP A 216 8.70 20.86 6.19
N ALA A 217 8.52 20.37 4.97
CA ALA A 217 8.56 18.95 4.65
C ALA A 217 9.98 18.38 4.82
N THR A 218 11.03 19.13 4.47
CA THR A 218 12.42 18.75 4.77
C THR A 218 12.61 18.46 6.27
N ASP A 219 12.15 19.38 7.13
CA ASP A 219 12.40 19.31 8.57
C ASP A 219 11.42 18.39 9.34
N ASN A 220 10.21 18.16 8.82
CA ASN A 220 9.11 17.51 9.56
C ASN A 220 8.58 16.22 8.92
N LEU A 221 8.76 16.04 7.61
CA LEU A 221 8.35 14.86 6.85
C LEU A 221 9.54 13.93 6.58
N LEU A 222 10.62 14.41 5.95
CA LEU A 222 11.75 13.58 5.54
C LEU A 222 12.48 12.92 6.73
N VAL A 223 12.40 13.52 7.92
CA VAL A 223 12.95 12.96 9.18
C VAL A 223 12.33 11.62 9.61
N HIS A 224 11.20 11.22 9.02
CA HIS A 224 10.58 9.90 9.27
C HIS A 224 11.11 8.79 8.36
N LEU A 225 11.79 9.15 7.27
CA LEU A 225 12.50 8.19 6.43
C LEU A 225 13.71 7.65 7.19
N LYS A 226 13.95 6.35 7.06
CA LYS A 226 15.11 5.71 7.66
C LYS A 226 16.25 5.73 6.64
N PRO A 227 17.47 6.19 7.01
CA PRO A 227 18.61 6.11 6.10
C PRO A 227 18.86 4.66 5.67
N VAL A 228 19.13 4.42 4.39
CA VAL A 228 19.25 3.07 3.79
C VAL A 228 20.21 2.17 4.58
N GLU A 229 21.37 2.71 4.99
CA GLU A 229 22.39 2.03 5.84
C GLU A 229 21.89 1.60 7.24
N LYS A 230 20.67 1.98 7.61
CA LYS A 230 19.99 1.58 8.85
C LYS A 230 18.68 0.85 8.59
N CYS A 231 18.24 0.74 7.34
CA CYS A 231 17.07 -0.05 6.97
C CYS A 231 17.35 -1.55 7.14
N TRP A 232 16.33 -2.29 7.54
CA TRP A 232 16.35 -3.73 7.36
C TRP A 232 16.23 -4.04 5.86
N GLN A 233 16.78 -5.15 5.42
CA GLN A 233 16.66 -5.66 4.05
C GLN A 233 15.96 -7.02 4.06
N PRO A 234 15.27 -7.42 2.97
CA PRO A 234 14.59 -8.72 2.91
C PRO A 234 15.49 -9.92 3.28
N GLN A 235 16.79 -9.84 2.96
CA GLN A 235 17.76 -10.88 3.27
C GLN A 235 17.99 -11.09 4.79
N ASP A 236 17.70 -10.10 5.64
CA ASP A 236 17.84 -10.21 7.10
C ASP A 236 16.88 -11.25 7.72
N PHE A 237 15.81 -11.61 6.99
CA PHE A 237 14.74 -12.50 7.45
C PHE A 237 14.63 -13.81 6.65
N LEU A 238 15.31 -13.88 5.50
CA LEU A 238 15.27 -15.02 4.57
C LEU A 238 16.52 -15.90 4.73
N PRO A 239 16.44 -17.20 4.37
CA PRO A 239 17.63 -18.06 4.27
C PRO A 239 18.74 -17.42 3.42
N ASP A 240 19.98 -17.45 3.89
CA ASP A 240 21.13 -16.89 3.17
C ASP A 240 21.56 -17.83 2.03
N SER A 241 21.30 -17.43 0.79
CA SER A 241 21.66 -18.17 -0.43
C SER A 241 23.17 -18.35 -0.66
N SER A 242 24.02 -17.63 0.07
CA SER A 242 25.48 -17.78 0.04
C SER A 242 26.04 -18.68 1.15
N SER A 243 25.22 -19.05 2.14
CA SER A 243 25.61 -19.90 3.26
C SER A 243 25.55 -21.39 2.91
N GLU A 244 26.46 -22.18 3.48
CA GLU A 244 26.40 -23.65 3.44
C GLU A 244 25.11 -24.19 4.10
N SER A 245 24.51 -23.44 5.04
CA SER A 245 23.25 -23.78 5.72
C SER A 245 21.98 -23.52 4.90
N PHE A 246 22.08 -22.93 3.70
CA PHE A 246 20.93 -22.44 2.93
C PHE A 246 19.78 -23.47 2.77
N PHE A 247 20.13 -24.71 2.42
CA PHE A 247 19.15 -25.77 2.19
C PHE A 247 18.48 -26.26 3.48
N ASP A 248 19.21 -26.26 4.61
CA ASP A 248 18.64 -26.60 5.91
C ASP A 248 17.74 -25.47 6.42
N GLU A 249 18.10 -24.21 6.21
CA GLU A 249 17.26 -23.07 6.56
C GLU A 249 15.96 -22.99 5.74
N ILE A 250 16.00 -23.36 4.45
CA ILE A 250 14.80 -23.54 3.62
C ILE A 250 13.94 -24.69 4.17
N LYS A 251 14.56 -25.80 4.58
CA LYS A 251 13.85 -26.96 5.13
C LYS A 251 13.16 -26.61 6.45
N ASP A 252 13.82 -25.86 7.33
CA ASP A 252 13.25 -25.37 8.59
C ASP A 252 12.11 -24.37 8.37
N LEU A 253 12.24 -23.45 7.40
CA LEU A 253 11.15 -22.56 6.98
C LEU A 253 9.95 -23.37 6.50
N LYS A 254 10.18 -24.36 5.62
CA LYS A 254 9.12 -25.24 5.12
C LYS A 254 8.45 -26.04 6.23
N GLU A 255 9.21 -26.55 7.20
CA GLU A 255 8.65 -27.30 8.33
C GLU A 255 7.71 -26.43 9.17
N ARG A 256 8.14 -25.23 9.60
CA ARG A 256 7.25 -24.31 10.34
C ARG A 256 6.03 -23.89 9.51
N SER A 257 6.19 -23.70 8.20
CA SER A 257 5.07 -23.32 7.31
C SER A 257 3.96 -24.37 7.21
N LYS A 258 4.17 -25.61 7.66
CA LYS A 258 3.13 -26.66 7.66
C LYS A 258 2.00 -26.38 8.64
N GLU A 259 2.34 -25.81 9.80
CA GLU A 259 1.42 -25.47 10.89
C GLU A 259 0.61 -24.20 10.61
N ILE A 260 0.99 -23.42 9.58
CA ILE A 260 0.25 -22.25 9.14
C ILE A 260 -0.99 -22.71 8.34
N PRO A 261 -2.22 -22.36 8.77
CA PRO A 261 -3.44 -22.78 8.09
C PRO A 261 -3.62 -22.02 6.77
N ASP A 262 -4.32 -22.65 5.83
CA ASP A 262 -4.59 -22.05 4.51
C ASP A 262 -5.40 -20.74 4.62
N ASP A 263 -6.26 -20.62 5.64
CA ASP A 263 -6.98 -19.39 5.97
C ASP A 263 -6.02 -18.20 6.19
N TYR A 264 -4.94 -18.42 6.95
CA TYR A 264 -3.91 -17.40 7.19
C TYR A 264 -3.11 -17.11 5.91
N LEU A 265 -2.78 -18.15 5.13
CA LEU A 265 -2.06 -17.99 3.86
C LEU A 265 -2.87 -17.13 2.87
N VAL A 266 -4.19 -17.27 2.81
CA VAL A 266 -5.05 -16.41 1.97
C VAL A 266 -4.96 -14.94 2.37
N CYS A 267 -4.88 -14.63 3.68
CA CYS A 267 -4.62 -13.26 4.13
C CYS A 267 -3.23 -12.76 3.73
N LEU A 268 -2.18 -13.50 4.08
CA LEU A 268 -0.80 -13.11 3.80
C LEU A 268 -0.52 -12.94 2.30
N ILE A 269 -1.16 -13.74 1.44
CA ILE A 269 -1.08 -13.58 -0.01
C ILE A 269 -1.82 -12.31 -0.47
N GLY A 270 -2.99 -12.00 0.09
CA GLY A 270 -3.70 -10.76 -0.25
C GLY A 270 -2.97 -9.50 0.20
N ASP A 271 -2.33 -9.53 1.36
CA ASP A 271 -1.40 -8.48 1.81
C ASP A 271 -0.23 -8.37 0.81
N MET A 272 0.47 -9.47 0.49
CA MET A 272 1.61 -9.47 -0.46
C MET A 272 1.25 -8.99 -1.87
N VAL A 273 0.09 -9.41 -2.42
CA VAL A 273 -0.41 -8.96 -3.72
C VAL A 273 -0.70 -7.46 -3.73
N THR A 274 -1.04 -6.90 -2.57
CA THR A 274 -1.20 -5.45 -2.38
C THR A 274 0.18 -4.79 -2.44
N GLU A 275 1.16 -5.25 -1.67
CA GLU A 275 2.53 -4.66 -1.70
C GLU A 275 3.17 -4.68 -3.09
N GLU A 276 3.01 -5.79 -3.83
CA GLU A 276 3.56 -5.93 -5.19
C GLU A 276 2.92 -4.98 -6.22
N ALA A 277 1.77 -4.36 -5.91
CA ALA A 277 1.15 -3.34 -6.75
C ALA A 277 1.71 -1.91 -6.53
N LEU A 278 2.80 -1.78 -5.78
CA LEU A 278 3.53 -0.53 -5.51
C LEU A 278 3.71 0.45 -6.70
N PRO A 279 3.95 0.03 -7.96
CA PRO A 279 4.01 0.95 -9.10
C PRO A 279 2.75 1.80 -9.27
N THR A 280 1.58 1.26 -8.93
CA THR A 280 0.31 2.00 -8.91
C THR A 280 0.29 3.04 -7.80
N TYR A 281 0.90 2.77 -6.65
CA TYR A 281 0.85 3.66 -5.47
C TYR A 281 1.84 4.82 -5.61
N GLN A 282 3.05 4.56 -6.14
CA GLN A 282 3.95 5.64 -6.55
C GLN A 282 3.31 6.50 -7.67
N THR A 283 2.63 5.88 -8.64
CA THR A 283 1.89 6.61 -9.67
C THR A 283 0.82 7.50 -9.04
N MET A 284 0.04 6.99 -8.08
CA MET A 284 -0.99 7.74 -7.35
C MET A 284 -0.40 9.00 -6.69
N LEU A 285 0.69 8.87 -5.91
CA LEU A 285 1.37 10.03 -5.33
C LEU A 285 1.85 11.03 -6.40
N ASN A 286 2.37 10.53 -7.53
CA ASN A 286 2.77 11.36 -8.67
C ASN A 286 1.59 11.90 -9.52
N THR A 287 0.33 11.58 -9.20
CA THR A 287 -0.83 12.30 -9.73
C THR A 287 -1.21 13.53 -8.92
N LEU A 288 -0.69 13.69 -7.70
CA LEU A 288 -1.10 14.73 -6.77
C LEU A 288 -0.47 16.10 -7.10
N ASP A 289 -1.33 17.09 -7.29
CA ASP A 289 -1.01 18.44 -7.72
C ASP A 289 -0.14 19.19 -6.69
N GLY A 290 1.03 19.66 -7.12
CA GLY A 290 1.96 20.41 -6.26
C GLY A 290 2.90 19.56 -5.39
N VAL A 291 2.76 18.23 -5.39
CA VAL A 291 3.65 17.32 -4.63
C VAL A 291 4.28 16.20 -5.50
N ARG A 292 3.78 15.97 -6.72
CA ARG A 292 4.32 15.01 -7.69
C ARG A 292 5.76 15.29 -8.12
N ASP A 293 6.46 14.24 -8.53
CA ASP A 293 7.78 14.33 -9.16
C ASP A 293 7.67 14.66 -10.66
N GLU A 294 8.00 15.90 -11.03
CA GLU A 294 7.96 16.38 -12.43
C GLU A 294 9.02 15.77 -13.36
N THR A 295 10.07 15.11 -12.82
CA THR A 295 11.21 14.64 -13.64
C THR A 295 11.64 13.20 -13.39
N GLY A 296 11.05 12.53 -12.39
CA GLY A 296 11.53 11.25 -11.85
C GLY A 296 12.78 11.38 -10.97
N ALA A 297 13.29 12.61 -10.79
CA ALA A 297 14.45 12.94 -9.98
C ALA A 297 14.35 14.36 -9.39
N SER A 298 13.14 14.92 -9.24
CA SER A 298 12.94 16.27 -8.71
C SER A 298 13.58 16.42 -7.31
N PRO A 299 14.30 17.52 -7.04
CA PRO A 299 14.92 17.76 -5.74
C PRO A 299 13.93 18.24 -4.67
N THR A 300 12.66 18.50 -5.02
CA THR A 300 11.64 18.95 -4.06
C THR A 300 11.42 17.89 -2.97
N SER A 301 11.23 18.34 -1.73
CA SER A 301 11.07 17.45 -0.57
C SER A 301 9.91 16.47 -0.71
N TRP A 302 8.85 16.87 -1.41
CA TRP A 302 7.72 16.01 -1.77
C TRP A 302 8.11 14.86 -2.72
N ALA A 303 8.92 15.13 -3.75
CA ALA A 303 9.40 14.12 -4.67
C ALA A 303 10.47 13.21 -4.03
N VAL A 304 11.33 13.77 -3.17
CA VAL A 304 12.27 13.01 -2.34
C VAL A 304 11.51 12.05 -1.41
N TRP A 305 10.45 12.52 -0.75
CA TRP A 305 9.56 11.66 0.05
C TRP A 305 8.98 10.54 -0.81
N THR A 306 8.29 10.86 -1.91
CA THR A 306 7.65 9.85 -2.77
C THR A 306 8.62 8.77 -3.23
N ARG A 307 9.83 9.13 -3.70
CA ARG A 307 10.84 8.14 -4.13
C ARG A 307 11.39 7.31 -2.97
N ALA A 308 11.64 7.93 -1.81
CA ALA A 308 12.23 7.25 -0.66
C ALA A 308 11.21 6.34 0.06
N TRP A 309 9.96 6.79 0.20
CA TRP A 309 8.83 5.95 0.62
C TRP A 309 8.72 4.74 -0.30
N THR A 310 8.64 4.92 -1.63
CA THR A 310 8.60 3.76 -2.57
C THR A 310 9.80 2.81 -2.41
N ALA A 311 11.00 3.33 -2.11
CA ALA A 311 12.17 2.49 -1.86
C ALA A 311 12.09 1.73 -0.53
N GLU A 312 11.42 2.28 0.49
CA GLU A 312 11.11 1.56 1.72
C GLU A 312 10.04 0.47 1.46
N GLU A 313 8.93 0.80 0.80
CA GLU A 313 7.81 -0.11 0.45
C GLU A 313 8.25 -1.32 -0.37
N ASN A 314 9.13 -1.13 -1.35
CA ASN A 314 9.55 -2.21 -2.26
C ASN A 314 10.04 -3.46 -1.51
N ARG A 315 10.68 -3.27 -0.34
CA ARG A 315 11.20 -4.35 0.50
C ARG A 315 10.09 -5.22 1.10
N HIS A 316 8.86 -4.70 1.27
CA HIS A 316 7.73 -5.43 1.84
C HIS A 316 7.28 -6.54 0.88
N GLY A 317 6.94 -6.16 -0.36
CA GLY A 317 6.62 -7.10 -1.43
C GLY A 317 7.76 -8.08 -1.69
N ASP A 318 9.00 -7.58 -1.82
CA ASP A 318 10.20 -8.40 -2.01
C ASP A 318 10.38 -9.48 -0.93
N LEU A 319 10.08 -9.16 0.33
CA LEU A 319 10.22 -10.07 1.47
C LEU A 319 9.07 -11.07 1.52
N LEU A 320 7.83 -10.61 1.42
CA LEU A 320 6.65 -11.46 1.47
C LEU A 320 6.59 -12.43 0.29
N ASN A 321 6.95 -11.99 -0.93
CA ASN A 321 7.03 -12.83 -2.13
C ASN A 321 8.02 -13.98 -1.92
N LYS A 322 9.27 -13.67 -1.56
CA LYS A 322 10.32 -14.69 -1.34
C LYS A 322 9.97 -15.62 -0.19
N TYR A 323 9.37 -15.10 0.89
CA TYR A 323 8.88 -15.93 1.99
C TYR A 323 7.83 -16.93 1.50
N LEU A 324 6.77 -16.45 0.84
CA LEU A 324 5.67 -17.27 0.31
C LEU A 324 6.16 -18.30 -0.71
N TYR A 325 7.03 -17.90 -1.64
CA TYR A 325 7.70 -18.79 -2.60
C TYR A 325 8.45 -19.93 -1.88
N LEU A 326 9.26 -19.61 -0.86
CA LEU A 326 10.05 -20.60 -0.15
C LEU A 326 9.21 -21.57 0.69
N THR A 327 7.99 -21.21 1.12
CA THR A 327 7.10 -22.17 1.81
C THR A 327 6.74 -23.38 0.94
N GLY A 328 6.60 -23.19 -0.38
CA GLY A 328 6.02 -24.20 -1.28
C GLY A 328 4.56 -24.55 -0.97
N ARG A 329 3.83 -23.73 -0.19
CA ARG A 329 2.42 -23.95 0.18
C ARG A 329 1.40 -23.33 -0.79
N VAL A 330 1.88 -22.46 -1.68
CA VAL A 330 1.07 -21.55 -2.51
C VAL A 330 1.36 -21.70 -4.01
N ASP A 331 0.36 -21.39 -4.82
CA ASP A 331 0.43 -21.38 -6.28
C ASP A 331 1.00 -20.03 -6.77
N MET A 332 2.32 -19.88 -6.70
CA MET A 332 2.98 -18.62 -7.09
C MET A 332 2.59 -18.17 -8.50
N ARG A 333 2.37 -19.09 -9.44
CA ARG A 333 1.91 -18.76 -10.80
C ARG A 333 0.53 -18.11 -10.82
N GLN A 334 -0.38 -18.52 -9.95
CA GLN A 334 -1.68 -17.85 -9.79
C GLN A 334 -1.56 -16.51 -9.06
N VAL A 335 -0.64 -16.39 -8.11
CA VAL A 335 -0.37 -15.13 -7.40
C VAL A 335 0.27 -14.09 -8.33
N GLU A 336 1.31 -14.45 -9.08
CA GLU A 336 1.97 -13.64 -10.12
C GLU A 336 0.96 -13.13 -11.17
N LYS A 337 0.05 -13.99 -11.64
CA LYS A 337 -1.05 -13.58 -12.52
C LYS A 337 -1.98 -12.56 -11.86
N THR A 338 -2.23 -12.71 -10.56
CA THR A 338 -3.10 -11.79 -9.80
C THR A 338 -2.46 -10.41 -9.68
N ILE A 339 -1.15 -10.36 -9.36
CA ILE A 339 -0.34 -9.13 -9.35
C ILE A 339 -0.37 -8.47 -10.74
N GLN A 340 -0.13 -9.23 -11.80
CA GLN A 340 -0.15 -8.72 -13.17
C GLN A 340 -1.50 -8.14 -13.57
N TYR A 341 -2.62 -8.78 -13.18
CA TYR A 341 -3.95 -8.23 -13.39
C TYR A 341 -4.19 -6.97 -12.55
N LEU A 342 -3.74 -6.93 -11.30
CA LEU A 342 -3.94 -5.78 -10.42
C LEU A 342 -3.18 -4.54 -10.92
N ILE A 343 -1.88 -4.66 -11.19
CA ILE A 343 -1.06 -3.58 -11.76
C ILE A 343 -1.65 -3.11 -13.12
N GLY A 344 -2.07 -4.06 -13.97
CA GLY A 344 -2.69 -3.76 -15.26
C GLY A 344 -4.10 -3.12 -15.18
N SER A 345 -4.78 -3.27 -14.04
CA SER A 345 -6.07 -2.62 -13.76
C SER A 345 -5.89 -1.25 -13.09
N GLY A 346 -4.80 -1.08 -12.34
CA GLY A 346 -4.57 0.10 -11.51
C GLY A 346 -5.57 0.19 -10.36
N MET A 347 -5.83 1.42 -9.93
CA MET A 347 -6.80 1.75 -8.87
C MET A 347 -7.27 3.19 -9.06
N ASP A 348 -8.56 3.49 -8.81
CA ASP A 348 -9.02 4.86 -8.58
C ASP A 348 -9.29 5.09 -7.08
N PRO A 349 -8.38 5.77 -6.34
CA PRO A 349 -8.60 6.14 -4.94
C PRO A 349 -9.59 7.30 -4.78
N ARG A 350 -10.07 7.90 -5.88
CA ARG A 350 -10.99 9.04 -5.92
C ARG A 350 -10.46 10.27 -5.18
N THR A 351 -9.14 10.43 -5.22
CA THR A 351 -8.37 11.57 -4.66
C THR A 351 -8.22 12.73 -5.65
N GLU A 352 -8.65 12.57 -6.91
CA GLU A 352 -8.90 13.68 -7.85
C GLU A 352 -7.70 14.64 -8.06
N ASN A 353 -6.47 14.10 -8.05
CA ASN A 353 -5.20 14.83 -8.08
C ASN A 353 -4.99 15.79 -6.89
N ASN A 354 -5.85 15.76 -5.88
CA ASN A 354 -5.89 16.72 -4.78
C ASN A 354 -5.10 16.18 -3.58
N PRO A 355 -3.97 16.80 -3.15
CA PRO A 355 -3.17 16.28 -2.05
C PRO A 355 -3.88 16.29 -0.70
N TYR A 356 -4.92 17.11 -0.49
CA TYR A 356 -5.73 17.04 0.73
C TYR A 356 -6.46 15.68 0.80
N LEU A 357 -7.12 15.29 -0.29
CA LEU A 357 -7.74 13.96 -0.40
C LEU A 357 -6.68 12.84 -0.37
N GLY A 358 -5.57 13.03 -1.07
CA GLY A 358 -4.45 12.09 -1.15
C GLY A 358 -3.80 11.77 0.20
N PHE A 359 -3.43 12.79 0.99
CA PHE A 359 -2.77 12.57 2.28
C PHE A 359 -3.72 12.11 3.38
N ILE A 360 -5.02 12.40 3.27
CA ILE A 360 -6.06 11.79 4.12
C ILE A 360 -6.23 10.31 3.78
N TYR A 361 -6.20 9.97 2.48
CA TYR A 361 -6.24 8.59 2.01
C TYR A 361 -5.02 7.79 2.49
N THR A 362 -3.80 8.27 2.29
CA THR A 362 -2.59 7.56 2.76
C THR A 362 -2.56 7.45 4.28
N SER A 363 -2.86 8.52 5.03
CA SER A 363 -2.95 8.47 6.51
C SER A 363 -3.91 7.39 7.02
N PHE A 364 -4.97 7.07 6.26
CA PHE A 364 -5.89 5.99 6.59
C PHE A 364 -5.33 4.62 6.20
N GLN A 365 -4.78 4.47 4.98
CA GLN A 365 -4.29 3.18 4.49
C GLN A 365 -3.07 2.68 5.25
N GLU A 366 -2.11 3.55 5.52
CA GLU A 366 -0.89 3.25 6.29
C GLU A 366 -1.22 2.74 7.70
N ARG A 367 -2.33 3.22 8.27
CA ARG A 367 -2.83 2.68 9.54
C ARG A 367 -3.57 1.34 9.36
N ALA A 368 -4.21 1.11 8.22
CA ALA A 368 -4.86 -0.16 7.90
C ALA A 368 -3.83 -1.27 7.66
N THR A 369 -2.76 -1.00 6.90
CA THR A 369 -1.63 -1.92 6.69
C THR A 369 -0.87 -2.16 7.99
N PHE A 370 -0.59 -1.13 8.80
CA PHE A 370 -0.05 -1.28 10.17
C PHE A 370 -0.86 -2.28 11.01
N ILE A 371 -2.19 -2.18 10.98
CA ILE A 371 -3.09 -3.08 11.72
C ILE A 371 -3.08 -4.49 11.10
N SER A 372 -3.14 -4.62 9.77
CA SER A 372 -3.11 -5.91 9.06
C SER A 372 -1.82 -6.67 9.38
N HIS A 373 -0.66 -6.06 9.12
CA HIS A 373 0.67 -6.63 9.38
C HIS A 373 0.93 -6.87 10.87
N GLY A 374 0.43 -6.01 11.75
CA GLY A 374 0.49 -6.22 13.20
C GLY A 374 -0.32 -7.44 13.67
N ASN A 375 -1.50 -7.65 13.09
CA ASN A 375 -2.35 -8.81 13.40
C ASN A 375 -1.81 -10.11 12.78
N THR A 376 -1.32 -10.09 11.54
CA THR A 376 -0.67 -11.27 10.93
C THR A 376 0.60 -11.64 11.68
N ALA A 377 1.42 -10.67 12.12
CA ALA A 377 2.58 -10.91 12.98
C ALA A 377 2.20 -11.62 14.30
N ARG A 378 1.12 -11.17 14.95
CA ARG A 378 0.60 -11.80 16.18
C ARG A 378 0.12 -13.21 15.92
N LEU A 379 -0.69 -13.42 14.88
CA LEU A 379 -1.21 -14.74 14.49
C LEU A 379 -0.09 -15.72 14.11
N ALA A 380 0.91 -15.30 13.36
CA ALA A 380 2.09 -16.11 13.03
C ALA A 380 2.82 -16.60 14.29
N LYS A 381 2.96 -15.73 15.29
CA LYS A 381 3.55 -16.08 16.59
C LYS A 381 2.68 -17.05 17.39
N GLU A 382 1.35 -16.87 17.38
CA GLU A 382 0.38 -17.79 18.00
C GLU A 382 0.42 -19.18 17.34
N LEU A 383 0.69 -19.24 16.03
CA LEU A 383 0.89 -20.45 15.23
C LEU A 383 2.31 -21.04 15.30
N GLY A 384 3.23 -20.40 16.04
CA GLY A 384 4.59 -20.90 16.29
C GLY A 384 5.68 -20.47 15.30
N ASP A 385 5.37 -19.74 14.22
CA ASP A 385 6.40 -19.18 13.33
C ASP A 385 6.85 -17.79 13.78
N ILE A 386 7.87 -17.78 14.65
CA ILE A 386 8.49 -16.55 15.17
C ILE A 386 9.22 -15.77 14.07
N LYS A 387 9.79 -16.42 13.04
CA LYS A 387 10.46 -15.69 11.94
C LYS A 387 9.43 -14.96 11.08
N LEU A 388 8.29 -15.58 10.77
CA LEU A 388 7.18 -14.91 10.09
C LEU A 388 6.60 -13.77 10.92
N ALA A 389 6.49 -13.93 12.24
CA ALA A 389 6.10 -12.85 13.13
C ALA A 389 7.09 -11.66 13.08
N GLN A 390 8.39 -11.91 12.91
CA GLN A 390 9.40 -10.87 12.71
C GLN A 390 9.29 -10.21 11.32
N VAL A 391 8.97 -10.96 10.27
CA VAL A 391 8.71 -10.44 8.92
C VAL A 391 7.56 -9.42 8.95
N CYS A 392 6.35 -9.87 9.32
CA CYS A 392 5.16 -9.01 9.36
C CYS A 392 5.34 -7.86 10.36
N GLY A 393 5.98 -8.10 11.51
CA GLY A 393 6.24 -7.07 12.52
C GLY A 393 7.26 -5.99 12.08
N SER A 394 8.18 -6.32 11.17
CA SER A 394 9.16 -5.35 10.63
C SER A 394 8.57 -4.47 9.53
N ILE A 395 7.65 -5.04 8.73
CA ILE A 395 6.83 -4.29 7.78
C ILE A 395 5.92 -3.33 8.57
N ALA A 396 5.14 -3.83 9.54
CA ALA A 396 4.30 -3.00 10.43
C ALA A 396 5.05 -1.82 11.10
N ALA A 397 6.35 -1.99 11.40
CA ALA A 397 7.16 -0.92 11.98
C ALA A 397 7.51 0.21 10.99
N ASP A 398 7.50 -0.08 9.68
CA ASP A 398 7.65 0.91 8.62
C ASP A 398 6.33 1.63 8.35
N GLU A 399 5.22 0.90 8.17
CA GLU A 399 3.85 1.47 8.09
C GLU A 399 3.61 2.51 9.19
N LYS A 400 4.05 2.21 10.42
CA LYS A 400 3.85 3.11 11.56
C LYS A 400 4.62 4.42 11.43
N ARG A 401 5.80 4.42 10.78
CA ARG A 401 6.55 5.65 10.46
C ARG A 401 5.84 6.44 9.36
N HIS A 402 5.34 5.76 8.34
CA HIS A 402 4.63 6.38 7.22
C HIS A 402 3.28 6.97 7.67
N GLU A 403 2.47 6.25 8.46
CA GLU A 403 1.28 6.79 9.14
C GLU A 403 1.63 8.07 9.92
N THR A 404 2.72 8.06 10.69
CA THR A 404 3.17 9.23 11.47
C THR A 404 3.57 10.40 10.57
N ALA A 405 4.18 10.12 9.42
CA ALA A 405 4.57 11.09 8.42
C ALA A 405 3.36 11.73 7.70
N TYR A 406 2.44 10.92 7.17
CA TYR A 406 1.24 11.43 6.48
C TYR A 406 0.27 12.14 7.42
N THR A 407 0.06 11.62 8.64
CA THR A 407 -0.79 12.29 9.63
C THR A 407 -0.25 13.67 10.02
N LYS A 408 1.08 13.87 10.04
CA LYS A 408 1.72 15.18 10.22
C LYS A 408 1.50 16.14 9.05
N ILE A 409 1.44 15.65 7.81
CA ILE A 409 1.09 16.52 6.67
C ILE A 409 -0.32 17.05 6.86
N VAL A 410 -1.27 16.18 7.21
CA VAL A 410 -2.66 16.58 7.43
C VAL A 410 -2.83 17.47 8.68
N ASP A 411 -2.05 17.29 9.76
CA ASP A 411 -1.97 18.27 10.87
C ASP A 411 -1.65 19.67 10.33
N LYS A 412 -0.61 19.77 9.49
CA LYS A 412 -0.15 21.07 8.98
C LYS A 412 -1.18 21.69 8.04
N LEU A 413 -1.90 20.88 7.26
CA LEU A 413 -3.04 21.35 6.47
C LEU A 413 -4.18 21.86 7.36
N PHE A 414 -4.48 21.21 8.49
CA PHE A 414 -5.45 21.73 9.48
C PHE A 414 -4.99 23.02 10.16
N GLU A 415 -3.68 23.24 10.36
CA GLU A 415 -3.14 24.47 10.93
C GLU A 415 -3.33 25.68 9.99
N ILE A 416 -3.10 25.49 8.68
CA ILE A 416 -3.05 26.58 7.69
C ILE A 416 -4.35 26.76 6.89
N ASP A 417 -5.14 25.70 6.76
CA ASP A 417 -6.33 25.64 5.89
C ASP A 417 -7.40 24.68 6.45
N PRO A 418 -7.91 24.94 7.67
CA PRO A 418 -8.79 24.00 8.39
C PRO A 418 -10.11 23.70 7.68
N ASP A 419 -10.66 24.65 6.92
CA ASP A 419 -11.99 24.51 6.30
C ASP A 419 -11.95 23.55 5.11
N ASP A 420 -11.02 23.74 4.17
CA ASP A 420 -10.89 22.83 3.03
C ASP A 420 -10.32 21.47 3.46
N THR A 421 -9.50 21.41 4.51
CA THR A 421 -9.02 20.13 5.07
C THR A 421 -10.15 19.32 5.72
N VAL A 422 -11.07 19.93 6.48
CA VAL A 422 -12.23 19.21 7.04
C VAL A 422 -13.23 18.82 5.94
N LEU A 423 -13.39 19.64 4.90
CA LEU A 423 -14.21 19.31 3.74
C LEU A 423 -13.65 18.10 2.97
N ALA A 424 -12.35 18.05 2.73
CA ALA A 424 -11.64 16.93 2.12
C ALA A 424 -11.79 15.64 2.96
N PHE A 425 -11.66 15.71 4.28
CA PHE A 425 -11.85 14.54 5.15
C PHE A 425 -13.28 14.02 5.11
N ALA A 426 -14.28 14.91 5.16
CA ALA A 426 -15.68 14.53 5.04
C ALA A 426 -16.01 13.97 3.66
N ASP A 427 -15.34 14.43 2.60
CA ASP A 427 -15.52 13.92 1.24
C ASP A 427 -14.95 12.50 1.08
N MET A 428 -13.70 12.25 1.49
CA MET A 428 -13.13 10.90 1.51
C MET A 428 -13.98 9.93 2.35
N MET A 429 -14.54 10.38 3.47
CA MET A 429 -15.46 9.56 4.28
C MET A 429 -16.83 9.32 3.63
N LYS A 430 -17.34 10.21 2.77
CA LYS A 430 -18.55 9.97 1.96
C LYS A 430 -18.29 9.02 0.80
N LYS A 431 -17.13 9.18 0.13
CA LYS A 431 -16.63 8.28 -0.91
C LYS A 431 -16.36 6.86 -0.38
N LYS A 432 -16.01 6.77 0.91
CA LYS A 432 -15.38 5.64 1.61
C LYS A 432 -13.94 5.45 1.15
N ILE A 433 -13.08 5.01 2.06
CA ILE A 433 -11.71 4.63 1.72
C ILE A 433 -11.73 3.27 1.03
N SER A 434 -11.67 3.29 -0.31
CA SER A 434 -11.51 2.09 -1.13
C SER A 434 -10.15 1.46 -0.86
N MET A 435 -10.09 0.14 -0.62
CA MET A 435 -8.81 -0.56 -0.51
C MET A 435 -8.06 -0.53 -1.85
N PRO A 436 -6.71 -0.42 -1.86
CA PRO A 436 -5.95 -0.30 -3.10
C PRO A 436 -6.08 -1.55 -4.00
N ALA A 437 -6.09 -2.75 -3.41
CA ALA A 437 -6.25 -4.01 -4.14
C ALA A 437 -7.72 -4.39 -4.46
N HIS A 438 -8.68 -3.46 -4.43
CA HIS A 438 -10.10 -3.82 -4.56
C HIS A 438 -10.52 -4.37 -5.94
N LEU A 439 -9.71 -4.14 -6.99
CA LEU A 439 -9.89 -4.69 -8.35
C LEU A 439 -9.18 -6.04 -8.56
N MET A 440 -8.64 -6.65 -7.51
CA MET A 440 -7.86 -7.90 -7.54
C MET A 440 -8.62 -9.06 -8.23
N TYR A 441 -7.93 -9.73 -9.17
CA TYR A 441 -8.50 -10.76 -10.04
C TYR A 441 -7.46 -11.83 -10.41
N ASP A 442 -7.79 -13.12 -10.32
CA ASP A 442 -6.88 -14.25 -10.59
C ASP A 442 -7.09 -14.92 -11.98
N GLY A 443 -7.92 -14.30 -12.82
CA GLY A 443 -8.31 -14.81 -14.13
C GLY A 443 -9.61 -15.64 -14.16
N HIS A 444 -10.31 -15.82 -13.02
CA HIS A 444 -11.61 -16.50 -12.99
C HIS A 444 -12.54 -16.09 -11.84
N ASN A 445 -12.03 -15.68 -10.69
CA ASN A 445 -12.86 -15.23 -9.57
C ASN A 445 -13.10 -13.70 -9.61
N ASN A 446 -14.26 -13.28 -10.13
CA ASN A 446 -14.65 -11.86 -10.19
C ASN A 446 -14.95 -11.22 -8.82
N ASN A 447 -15.00 -12.01 -7.75
CA ASN A 447 -15.31 -11.59 -6.38
C ASN A 447 -14.10 -11.83 -5.45
N LEU A 448 -12.89 -11.94 -6.00
CA LEU A 448 -11.69 -12.34 -5.26
C LEU A 448 -11.36 -11.39 -4.10
N PHE A 449 -11.46 -10.07 -4.31
CA PHE A 449 -11.29 -9.11 -3.23
C PHE A 449 -12.35 -9.25 -2.12
N GLU A 450 -13.63 -9.46 -2.46
CA GLU A 450 -14.70 -9.67 -1.47
C GLU A 450 -14.45 -10.95 -0.66
N HIS A 451 -14.03 -12.03 -1.34
CA HIS A 451 -13.70 -13.30 -0.71
C HIS A 451 -12.49 -13.17 0.24
N PHE A 452 -11.38 -12.59 -0.23
CA PHE A 452 -10.20 -12.28 0.60
C PHE A 452 -10.57 -11.43 1.83
N SER A 453 -11.31 -10.34 1.62
CA SER A 453 -11.74 -9.44 2.69
C SER A 453 -12.61 -10.13 3.74
N SER A 454 -13.43 -11.10 3.34
CA SER A 454 -14.25 -11.90 4.28
C SER A 454 -13.37 -12.80 5.15
N VAL A 455 -12.37 -13.48 4.56
CA VAL A 455 -11.38 -14.30 5.29
C VAL A 455 -10.59 -13.43 6.29
N ALA A 456 -10.11 -12.25 5.87
CA ALA A 456 -9.40 -11.31 6.75
C ALA A 456 -10.27 -10.79 7.91
N GLN A 457 -11.54 -10.45 7.62
CA GLN A 457 -12.53 -10.04 8.61
C GLN A 457 -12.84 -11.16 9.62
N ARG A 458 -12.89 -12.42 9.18
CA ARG A 458 -13.16 -13.59 10.04
C ARG A 458 -11.94 -13.95 10.91
N LEU A 459 -10.72 -13.85 10.38
CA LEU A 459 -9.49 -14.08 11.14
C LEU A 459 -9.14 -12.93 12.09
N GLY A 460 -9.78 -11.76 11.96
CA GLY A 460 -9.43 -10.58 12.73
C GLY A 460 -8.06 -10.00 12.33
N VAL A 461 -7.70 -10.14 11.04
CA VAL A 461 -6.52 -9.51 10.44
C VAL A 461 -6.81 -8.03 10.19
N TYR A 462 -7.89 -7.77 9.45
CA TYR A 462 -8.45 -6.43 9.27
C TYR A 462 -9.97 -6.51 9.17
N THR A 463 -10.68 -5.67 9.93
CA THR A 463 -12.13 -5.73 10.08
C THR A 463 -12.81 -4.38 9.83
N ALA A 464 -14.12 -4.40 9.61
CA ALA A 464 -14.93 -3.19 9.56
C ALA A 464 -15.00 -2.44 10.92
N LYS A 465 -14.60 -3.09 12.02
CA LYS A 465 -14.35 -2.41 13.30
C LYS A 465 -13.03 -1.64 13.25
N ASP A 466 -11.96 -2.23 12.72
CA ASP A 466 -10.66 -1.55 12.58
C ASP A 466 -10.77 -0.31 11.69
N TYR A 467 -11.56 -0.35 10.61
CA TYR A 467 -11.92 0.83 9.82
C TYR A 467 -12.52 1.96 10.69
N ALA A 468 -13.41 1.62 11.62
CA ALA A 468 -14.01 2.60 12.54
C ALA A 468 -13.01 3.09 13.61
N ASP A 469 -12.12 2.21 14.08
CA ASP A 469 -11.05 2.54 15.03
C ASP A 469 -9.99 3.47 14.40
N ILE A 470 -9.67 3.30 13.11
CA ILE A 470 -8.83 4.22 12.32
C ILE A 470 -9.49 5.59 12.20
N LEU A 471 -10.77 5.64 11.83
CA LEU A 471 -11.51 6.90 11.69
C LEU A 471 -11.57 7.66 13.02
N GLU A 472 -11.90 6.98 14.12
CA GLU A 472 -11.95 7.58 15.46
C GLU A 472 -10.56 8.10 15.88
N PHE A 473 -9.50 7.32 15.64
CA PHE A 473 -8.13 7.77 15.86
C PHE A 473 -7.77 9.02 15.03
N LEU A 474 -8.09 9.07 13.74
CA LEU A 474 -7.74 10.23 12.89
C LEU A 474 -8.53 11.50 13.30
N VAL A 475 -9.78 11.34 13.74
CA VAL A 475 -10.59 12.44 14.30
C VAL A 475 -9.97 13.01 15.58
N GLU A 476 -9.47 12.15 16.48
CA GLU A 476 -8.76 12.57 17.69
C GLU A 476 -7.37 13.16 17.36
N ARG A 477 -6.61 12.48 16.48
CA ARG A 477 -5.23 12.82 16.10
C ARG A 477 -5.11 14.20 15.46
N TRP A 478 -6.12 14.63 14.70
CA TRP A 478 -6.22 15.94 14.07
C TRP A 478 -7.12 16.92 14.84
N ASP A 479 -7.52 16.57 16.07
CA ASP A 479 -8.35 17.38 16.97
C ASP A 479 -9.63 17.95 16.30
N VAL A 480 -10.23 17.20 15.36
CA VAL A 480 -11.27 17.68 14.45
C VAL A 480 -12.49 18.21 15.21
N ALA A 481 -12.86 17.59 16.33
CA ALA A 481 -13.97 18.02 17.18
C ALA A 481 -13.73 19.36 17.91
N LYS A 482 -12.50 19.87 17.95
CA LYS A 482 -12.10 21.15 18.59
C LYS A 482 -11.87 22.28 17.58
N LEU A 483 -11.92 22.01 16.28
CA LEU A 483 -11.77 23.04 15.24
C LEU A 483 -12.86 24.12 15.40
N THR A 484 -12.46 25.38 15.24
CA THR A 484 -13.35 26.56 15.33
C THR A 484 -13.04 27.51 14.17
N GLY A 485 -13.90 28.50 13.93
CA GLY A 485 -13.75 29.43 12.79
C GLY A 485 -14.09 28.83 11.42
N LEU A 486 -14.60 27.60 11.37
CA LEU A 486 -15.05 26.92 10.16
C LEU A 486 -16.24 27.61 9.49
N SER A 487 -16.38 27.45 8.18
CA SER A 487 -17.52 27.91 7.39
C SER A 487 -18.78 27.09 7.70
N GLY A 488 -19.94 27.55 7.21
CA GLY A 488 -21.18 26.78 7.31
C GLY A 488 -21.17 25.42 6.57
N ALA A 489 -20.17 25.18 5.70
CA ALA A 489 -19.91 23.88 5.10
C ALA A 489 -18.92 23.06 5.95
N GLY A 490 -17.85 23.68 6.44
CA GLY A 490 -16.87 23.06 7.34
C GLY A 490 -17.48 22.53 8.64
N ASN A 491 -18.35 23.29 9.31
CA ASN A 491 -19.06 22.82 10.51
C ASN A 491 -19.91 21.56 10.22
N LYS A 492 -20.59 21.49 9.05
CA LYS A 492 -21.36 20.30 8.65
C LYS A 492 -20.47 19.10 8.33
N ALA A 493 -19.26 19.35 7.81
CA ALA A 493 -18.25 18.32 7.58
C ALA A 493 -17.71 17.78 8.92
N GLN A 494 -17.36 18.66 9.85
CA GLN A 494 -16.95 18.36 11.22
C GLN A 494 -17.99 17.48 11.94
N ASP A 495 -19.26 17.90 11.99
CA ASP A 495 -20.38 17.14 12.57
C ASP A 495 -20.51 15.73 11.95
N PHE A 496 -20.40 15.64 10.63
CA PHE A 496 -20.52 14.39 9.90
C PHE A 496 -19.39 13.40 10.27
N ILE A 497 -18.13 13.85 10.25
CA ILE A 497 -16.98 12.98 10.53
C ILE A 497 -17.01 12.53 12.00
N CYS A 498 -17.20 13.47 12.94
CA CYS A 498 -17.18 13.18 14.39
C CYS A 498 -18.31 12.23 14.84
N THR A 499 -19.37 12.07 14.05
CA THR A 499 -20.48 11.14 14.35
C THR A 499 -20.44 9.83 13.55
N LEU A 500 -19.48 9.67 12.62
CA LEU A 500 -19.46 8.57 11.66
C LEU A 500 -18.92 7.26 12.24
N ALA A 501 -17.84 7.25 13.03
CA ALA A 501 -17.29 6.01 13.60
C ALA A 501 -18.33 5.24 14.47
N PRO A 502 -19.07 5.87 15.41
CA PRO A 502 -20.15 5.21 16.14
C PRO A 502 -21.33 4.74 15.26
N ARG A 503 -21.47 5.27 14.04
CA ARG A 503 -22.46 4.81 13.06
C ARG A 503 -21.97 3.57 12.31
N ILE A 504 -20.69 3.51 11.96
CA ILE A 504 -20.06 2.34 11.31
C ILE A 504 -20.11 1.14 12.26
N ARG A 505 -19.66 1.27 13.52
CA ARG A 505 -19.74 0.21 14.55
C ARG A 505 -21.14 -0.41 14.63
N ARG A 506 -22.19 0.41 14.76
CA ARG A 506 -23.60 -0.04 14.84
C ARG A 506 -24.15 -0.70 13.56
N LEU A 507 -23.53 -0.48 12.39
CA LEU A 507 -23.87 -1.19 11.16
C LEU A 507 -23.15 -2.54 11.08
N GLU A 508 -21.90 -2.58 11.54
CA GLU A 508 -21.03 -3.75 11.60
C GLU A 508 -21.59 -4.81 12.57
N GLU A 509 -21.92 -4.42 13.81
CA GLU A 509 -22.60 -5.27 14.81
C GLU A 509 -23.88 -5.93 14.25
N ARG A 510 -24.66 -5.16 13.47
CA ARG A 510 -25.91 -5.64 12.85
C ARG A 510 -25.67 -6.56 11.65
N ALA A 511 -24.53 -6.41 10.96
CA ALA A 511 -24.13 -7.31 9.89
C ALA A 511 -23.67 -8.65 10.49
N GLN A 512 -22.80 -8.62 11.51
CA GLN A 512 -22.36 -9.81 12.25
C GLN A 512 -23.55 -10.57 12.86
N ALA A 513 -24.47 -9.88 13.56
CA ALA A 513 -25.66 -10.50 14.17
C ALA A 513 -26.65 -11.12 13.15
N ARG A 514 -26.47 -10.86 11.85
CA ARG A 514 -27.26 -11.43 10.75
C ARG A 514 -26.47 -12.41 9.89
N ALA A 515 -25.17 -12.56 10.13
CA ALA A 515 -24.32 -13.50 9.42
C ALA A 515 -24.77 -14.94 9.72
N LYS A 516 -24.97 -15.72 8.66
CA LYS A 516 -25.10 -17.19 8.76
C LYS A 516 -23.70 -17.79 8.73
N GLN A 517 -23.59 -19.11 8.95
CA GLN A 517 -22.35 -19.82 8.65
C GLN A 517 -21.92 -19.51 7.21
N ALA A 518 -20.76 -18.87 7.08
CA ALA A 518 -20.21 -18.49 5.79
C ALA A 518 -19.80 -19.75 5.00
N PRO A 519 -20.01 -19.77 3.67
CA PRO A 519 -19.63 -20.91 2.85
C PRO A 519 -18.11 -21.08 2.83
N ARG A 520 -17.66 -22.30 2.52
CA ARG A 520 -16.28 -22.52 2.07
C ARG A 520 -16.19 -22.19 0.58
N VAL A 521 -15.09 -21.56 0.15
CA VAL A 521 -14.82 -21.30 -1.27
C VAL A 521 -13.36 -21.63 -1.61
N PRO A 522 -13.07 -22.13 -2.81
CA PRO A 522 -11.71 -22.37 -3.28
C PRO A 522 -10.99 -21.06 -3.59
N PHE A 523 -9.69 -20.99 -3.27
CA PHE A 523 -8.80 -19.92 -3.70
C PHE A 523 -7.68 -20.48 -4.57
N SER A 524 -7.48 -19.90 -5.75
CA SER A 524 -6.48 -20.42 -6.69
C SER A 524 -5.05 -20.27 -6.20
N TRP A 525 -4.77 -19.25 -5.38
CA TRP A 525 -3.48 -19.03 -4.70
C TRP A 525 -3.03 -20.18 -3.78
N ILE A 526 -3.96 -21.04 -3.33
CA ILE A 526 -3.68 -22.21 -2.50
C ILE A 526 -4.06 -23.50 -3.24
N HIS A 527 -3.78 -23.56 -4.55
CA HIS A 527 -4.09 -24.69 -5.43
C HIS A 527 -5.57 -25.12 -5.41
N ASN A 528 -6.49 -24.15 -5.28
CA ASN A 528 -7.95 -24.37 -5.16
C ASN A 528 -8.38 -25.15 -3.91
N ARG A 529 -7.54 -25.22 -2.87
CA ARG A 529 -8.00 -25.60 -1.53
C ARG A 529 -9.03 -24.58 -1.03
N GLU A 530 -9.99 -25.03 -0.24
CA GLU A 530 -11.09 -24.19 0.23
C GLU A 530 -10.84 -23.65 1.63
N VAL A 531 -11.15 -22.37 1.86
CA VAL A 531 -11.21 -21.75 3.20
C VAL A 531 -12.62 -21.23 3.47
N GLN A 532 -12.97 -21.00 4.73
CA GLN A 532 -14.25 -20.42 5.08
C GLN A 532 -14.23 -18.89 4.83
N LEU A 533 -15.26 -18.33 4.21
CA LEU A 533 -15.43 -16.88 4.11
C LEU A 533 -15.72 -16.24 5.48
#